data_AF-A0A3P7HWG2-F1
#
_entry.id   AF-A0A3P7HWG2-F1
#
_cell.length_a   1.000
_cell.length_b   1.000
_cell.length_c   1.000
_cell.angle_alpha   90.00
_cell.angle_beta   90.00
_cell.angle_gamma   90.00
#
_symmetry.space_group_name_H-M   'P 1'
#
loop_
_entity.id
_entity.type
_entity.pdbx_description
1 polymer ?
#
loop_
_entity_poly.entity_id
_entity_poly.type
_entity_poly.pdbx_seq_one_letter_code
_entity_poly.pdbx_strand_id
1 'polypeptide(L)'
;MKYPSIIVVVKYRFKWIEDSFCRRRGKSYCFLPKSVLGAEEIIDERGCELVILRVNRCSGQCLSFSFPNPITGRTSVHAKCCRMTDSEWVTTELMCNDGPRPIKIPSAVQCDCFDCAIH
;
A
#
# COMPACT_ATOMS: atom_id res chain seq x y z
N MET A 1 13.98 16.04 11.71
CA MET A 1 13.52 16.60 10.43
C MET A 1 12.06 16.22 10.25
N LYS A 2 11.13 17.14 10.48
CA LYS A 2 9.69 16.96 10.20
C LYS A 2 9.49 17.29 8.73
N TYR A 3 9.22 16.29 7.90
CA TYR A 3 8.79 16.53 6.53
C TYR A 3 7.45 17.30 6.60
N PRO A 4 7.28 18.41 5.86
CA PRO A 4 6.01 19.12 5.82
C PRO A 4 4.92 18.15 5.35
N SER A 5 3.70 18.35 5.83
CA SER A 5 2.55 17.49 5.54
C SER A 5 2.23 17.48 4.04
N ILE A 6 2.93 16.66 3.26
CA ILE A 6 2.63 16.39 1.86
C ILE A 6 1.24 15.75 1.83
N ILE A 7 0.27 16.42 1.21
CA ILE A 7 -1.05 15.84 0.99
C ILE A 7 -0.91 14.91 -0.20
N VAL A 8 -0.55 13.65 0.07
CA VAL A 8 -0.52 12.61 -0.97
C VAL A 8 -1.96 12.22 -1.27
N VAL A 9 -2.52 12.79 -2.34
CA VAL A 9 -3.82 12.35 -2.85
C VAL A 9 -3.58 11.11 -3.69
N VAL A 10 -3.55 9.93 -3.05
CA VAL A 10 -3.49 8.66 -3.77
C VAL A 10 -4.85 8.43 -4.43
N LYS A 11 -4.95 8.81 -5.70
CA LYS A 11 -6.15 8.55 -6.49
C LYS A 11 -6.06 7.13 -7.06
N TYR A 12 -6.57 6.16 -6.31
CA TYR A 12 -6.66 4.79 -6.78
C TYR A 12 -7.64 4.69 -7.96
N ARG A 13 -7.11 4.54 -9.18
CA ARG A 13 -7.91 3.98 -10.27
C ARG A 13 -7.83 2.47 -10.16
N PHE A 14 -8.68 1.89 -9.31
CA PHE A 14 -8.85 0.44 -9.25
C PHE A 14 -9.38 -0.04 -10.62
N LYS A 15 -8.49 -0.54 -11.46
CA LYS A 15 -8.89 -1.43 -12.54
C LYS A 15 -9.22 -2.74 -11.83
N TRP A 16 -10.51 -2.91 -11.49
CA TRP A 16 -11.04 -4.18 -11.04
C TRP A 16 -10.64 -5.22 -12.08
N ILE A 17 -9.60 -6.03 -11.77
CA ILE A 17 -9.38 -7.28 -12.46
C ILE A 17 -10.61 -8.09 -12.09
N GLU A 18 -11.56 -8.15 -13.02
CA GLU A 18 -12.84 -8.79 -12.81
C GLU A 18 -12.66 -10.15 -12.13
N ASP A 19 -13.54 -10.41 -11.17
CA ASP A 19 -13.78 -11.64 -10.39
C ASP A 19 -13.94 -12.94 -11.21
N SER A 20 -13.54 -12.95 -12.48
CA SER A 20 -13.78 -14.01 -13.45
C SER A 20 -12.82 -15.19 -13.33
N PHE A 21 -11.66 -15.05 -12.66
CA PHE A 21 -10.74 -16.18 -12.47
C PHE A 21 -11.21 -17.13 -11.37
N CYS A 22 -11.91 -16.62 -10.35
CA CYS A 22 -12.17 -17.39 -9.14
C CYS A 22 -13.51 -18.15 -9.16
N ARG A 23 -14.54 -17.62 -9.84
CA ARG A 23 -15.82 -18.35 -10.05
C ARG A 23 -15.66 -19.68 -10.80
N ARG A 24 -14.62 -19.84 -11.63
CA ARG A 24 -14.41 -21.08 -12.42
C ARG A 24 -13.94 -22.29 -11.59
N ARG A 25 -13.51 -22.12 -10.33
CA ARG A 25 -12.92 -23.22 -9.52
C ARG A 25 -13.77 -23.67 -8.32
N GLY A 26 -15.01 -23.20 -8.18
CA GLY A 26 -15.93 -23.70 -7.14
C GLY A 26 -15.44 -23.55 -5.69
N LYS A 27 -14.52 -22.62 -5.42
CA LYS A 27 -14.03 -22.35 -4.05
C LYS A 27 -14.91 -21.29 -3.40
N SER A 28 -15.34 -21.55 -2.16
CA SER A 28 -16.16 -20.64 -1.33
C SER A 28 -15.41 -19.38 -0.89
N TYR A 29 -14.09 -19.36 -1.04
CA TYR A 29 -13.24 -18.22 -0.72
C TYR A 29 -12.11 -18.09 -1.75
N CYS A 30 -11.88 -16.87 -2.20
CA CYS A 30 -10.86 -16.51 -3.16
C CYS A 30 -9.73 -15.82 -2.42
N PHE A 31 -8.70 -16.57 -2.04
CA PHE A 31 -7.46 -15.96 -1.58
C PHE A 31 -6.83 -15.22 -2.77
N LEU A 32 -7.00 -13.90 -2.81
CA LEU A 32 -6.28 -13.07 -3.77
C LEU A 32 -4.78 -13.19 -3.47
N PRO A 33 -3.97 -13.68 -4.43
CA PRO A 33 -2.54 -13.78 -4.22
C PRO A 33 -1.96 -12.39 -3.95
N LYS A 34 -0.96 -12.33 -3.07
CA LYS A 34 -0.18 -11.12 -2.84
C LYS A 34 0.47 -10.70 -4.16
N SER A 35 0.23 -9.47 -4.56
CA SER A 35 0.67 -8.93 -5.84
C SER A 35 1.21 -7.53 -5.70
N VAL A 36 2.21 -7.24 -6.53
CA VAL A 36 2.72 -5.89 -6.76
C VAL A 36 1.86 -5.27 -7.86
N LEU A 37 1.20 -4.17 -7.56
CA LEU A 37 0.35 -3.44 -8.49
C LEU A 37 0.91 -2.05 -8.74
N GLY A 38 1.01 -1.67 -10.02
CA GLY A 38 1.33 -0.30 -10.39
C GLY A 38 0.15 0.64 -10.08
N ALA A 39 0.43 1.72 -9.37
CA ALA A 39 -0.51 2.77 -8.98
C ALA A 39 0.05 4.14 -9.39
N GLU A 40 -0.86 5.07 -9.68
CA GLU A 40 -0.51 6.47 -9.88
C GLU A 40 -0.56 7.19 -8.53
N GLU A 41 0.52 7.87 -8.19
CA GLU A 41 0.66 8.69 -7.00
C GLU A 41 0.75 10.15 -7.43
N ILE A 42 -0.17 10.96 -6.91
CA ILE A 42 -0.26 12.37 -7.22
C ILE A 42 0.35 13.13 -6.05
N ILE A 43 1.36 13.93 -6.34
CA ILE A 43 2.01 14.80 -5.38
C ILE A 43 1.57 16.22 -5.65
N ASP A 44 0.80 16.75 -4.70
CA ASP A 44 0.32 18.11 -4.68
C ASP A 44 0.88 18.81 -3.44
N GLU A 45 1.98 19.54 -3.64
CA GLU A 45 2.63 20.32 -2.60
C GLU A 45 2.48 21.82 -2.89
N ARG A 46 2.13 22.58 -1.86
CA ARG A 46 1.88 24.03 -2.02
C ARG A 46 3.15 24.73 -2.51
N GLY A 47 2.99 25.53 -3.56
CA GLY A 47 4.10 26.27 -4.15
C GLY A 47 4.98 25.42 -5.08
N CYS A 48 4.55 24.21 -5.42
CA CYS A 48 5.18 23.34 -6.41
C CYS A 48 4.20 22.96 -7.52
N GLU A 49 4.73 22.63 -8.68
CA GLU A 49 3.97 22.02 -9.77
C GLU A 49 3.48 20.62 -9.37
N LEU A 50 2.27 20.27 -9.83
CA LEU A 50 1.68 18.96 -9.59
C LEU A 50 2.44 17.90 -10.39
N VAL A 51 2.83 16.82 -9.71
CA VAL A 51 3.55 15.70 -10.33
C VAL A 51 2.76 14.41 -10.14
N ILE A 52 2.65 13.63 -11.23
CA ILE A 52 2.00 12.32 -11.24
C ILE A 52 3.08 11.27 -11.51
N LEU A 53 3.24 10.33 -10.58
CA LEU A 53 4.27 9.29 -10.64
C LEU A 53 3.61 7.93 -10.65
N ARG A 54 4.22 7.00 -11.38
CA ARG A 54 3.78 5.60 -11.36
C ARG A 54 4.70 4.80 -10.45
N VAL A 55 4.14 4.29 -9.36
CA VAL A 55 4.86 3.52 -8.34
C VAL A 55 4.14 2.22 -8.06
N ASN A 56 4.87 1.24 -7.57
CA ASN A 56 4.28 -0.03 -7.19
C ASN A 56 3.78 -0.01 -5.74
N ARG A 57 2.66 -0.70 -5.51
CA ARG A 57 2.00 -0.87 -4.21
C ARG A 57 1.64 -2.33 -3.99
N CYS A 58 1.51 -2.73 -2.74
CA CYS A 58 1.10 -4.09 -2.38
C CYS A 58 -0.41 -4.22 -2.27
N SER A 59 -0.96 -5.25 -2.89
CA SER A 59 -2.36 -5.64 -2.76
C SER A 59 -2.47 -7.15 -2.64
N GLY A 60 -3.30 -7.61 -1.70
CA GLY A 60 -3.52 -9.02 -1.46
C GLY A 60 -4.22 -9.28 -0.13
N GLN A 61 -4.53 -10.55 0.12
CA GLN A 61 -5.16 -10.99 1.36
C GLN A 61 -4.16 -11.69 2.28
N CYS A 62 -4.28 -11.44 3.58
CA CYS A 62 -3.47 -12.03 4.62
C CYS A 62 -4.36 -12.62 5.72
N LEU A 63 -3.83 -13.63 6.42
CA LEU A 63 -4.57 -14.34 7.46
C LEU A 63 -4.66 -13.51 8.74
N SER A 64 -5.82 -13.59 9.38
CA SER A 64 -6.05 -13.09 10.72
C SER A 64 -6.79 -14.15 11.55
N PHE A 65 -6.41 -14.26 12.82
CA PHE A 65 -6.97 -15.18 13.78
C PHE A 65 -7.31 -14.43 15.07
N SER A 66 -8.44 -14.78 15.67
CA SER A 66 -8.85 -14.28 16.99
C SER A 66 -9.14 -15.46 17.91
N PHE A 67 -8.49 -15.49 19.07
CA PHE A 67 -8.67 -16.56 20.06
C PHE A 67 -9.25 -15.97 21.34
N PRO A 68 -10.42 -16.44 21.81
CA PRO A 68 -10.90 -16.10 23.14
C PRO A 68 -10.08 -16.86 24.19
N ASN A 69 -9.58 -16.17 25.21
CA ASN A 69 -8.95 -16.81 26.35
C ASN A 69 -10.00 -17.00 27.47
N PRO A 70 -10.42 -18.26 27.75
CA PRO A 70 -11.48 -18.51 28.73
C PRO A 70 -11.06 -18.25 30.18
N ILE A 71 -9.75 -18.18 30.47
CA ILE A 71 -9.22 -17.98 31.83
C ILE A 71 -9.15 -16.49 32.16
N THR A 72 -8.71 -15.66 31.21
CA THR A 72 -8.56 -14.21 31.42
C THR A 72 -9.76 -13.41 30.93
N GLY A 73 -10.69 -14.02 30.20
CA GLY A 73 -11.82 -13.34 29.57
C GLY A 73 -11.43 -12.39 28.43
N ARG A 74 -10.15 -12.39 28.01
CA ARG A 74 -9.63 -11.50 26.97
C ARG A 74 -9.55 -12.22 25.63
N THR A 75 -9.77 -11.48 24.54
CA THR A 75 -9.54 -11.98 23.18
C THR A 75 -8.15 -11.58 22.73
N SER A 76 -7.33 -12.55 22.29
CA SER A 76 -6.09 -12.26 21.57
C SER A 76 -6.36 -12.25 20.07
N VAL A 77 -5.72 -11.32 19.36
CA VAL A 77 -5.84 -11.19 17.91
C VAL A 77 -4.44 -11.24 17.31
N HIS A 78 -4.25 -12.17 16.37
CA HIS A 78 -3.05 -12.29 15.54
C HIS A 78 -3.45 -12.00 14.10
N ALA A 79 -3.13 -10.82 13.60
CA ALA A 79 -3.50 -10.39 12.26
C ALA A 79 -2.25 -9.97 11.47
N LYS A 80 -2.15 -10.47 10.24
CA LYS A 80 -1.14 -10.04 9.29
C LYS A 80 -1.76 -9.12 8.24
N CYS A 81 -1.00 -8.11 7.83
CA CYS A 81 -1.34 -7.18 6.76
C CYS A 81 -0.45 -7.44 5.54
N CYS A 82 -0.99 -7.22 4.34
CA CYS A 82 -0.22 -7.24 3.10
C CYS A 82 0.65 -5.98 3.05
N ARG A 83 1.97 -6.14 3.11
CA ARG A 83 2.93 -5.02 3.19
C ARG A 83 4.06 -5.22 2.20
N MET A 84 4.71 -4.11 1.83
CA MET A 84 5.97 -4.14 1.11
C MET A 84 7.06 -4.72 2.02
N THR A 85 7.71 -5.79 1.58
CA THR A 85 8.87 -6.38 2.24
C THR A 85 10.18 -5.90 1.66
N ASP A 86 10.14 -5.56 0.38
CA ASP A 86 11.24 -4.97 -0.34
C ASP A 86 10.72 -3.81 -1.18
N SER A 87 11.52 -2.75 -1.26
CA SER A 87 11.16 -1.51 -1.96
C SER A 87 12.37 -0.85 -2.58
N GLU A 88 12.13 -0.25 -3.73
CA GLU A 88 13.09 0.61 -4.43
C GLU A 88 12.67 2.07 -4.31
N TRP A 89 13.64 2.97 -4.35
CA TRP A 89 13.38 4.41 -4.28
C TRP A 89 13.25 4.99 -5.69
N VAL A 90 12.07 5.45 -6.04
CA VAL A 90 11.85 6.26 -7.24
C VAL A 90 12.19 7.70 -6.88
N THR A 91 13.16 8.28 -7.57
CA THR A 91 13.59 9.67 -7.37
C THR A 91 12.99 10.54 -8.46
N THR A 92 12.41 11.68 -8.10
CA THR A 92 11.96 12.72 -9.05
C THR A 92 12.25 14.10 -8.47
N GLU A 93 12.15 15.12 -9.29
CA GLU A 93 12.26 16.52 -8.87
C GLU A 93 10.88 17.18 -8.89
N LEU A 94 10.57 17.92 -7.83
CA LEU A 94 9.43 18.82 -7.79
C LEU A 94 9.91 20.21 -8.18
N MET A 95 9.29 20.79 -9.19
CA MET A 95 9.52 22.17 -9.58
C MET A 95 8.72 23.08 -8.67
N CYS A 96 9.40 23.78 -7.76
CA CYS A 96 8.78 24.70 -6.81
C CYS A 96 9.20 26.15 -7.09
N ASN A 97 8.43 27.10 -6.57
CA ASN A 97 8.72 28.53 -6.70
C ASN A 97 10.11 28.90 -6.14
N ASP A 98 10.55 28.20 -5.09
CA ASP A 98 11.86 28.39 -4.44
C ASP A 98 12.99 27.59 -5.11
N GLY A 99 12.70 26.92 -6.23
CA GLY A 99 13.63 26.09 -7.01
C GLY A 99 13.28 24.59 -7.04
N PRO A 100 14.02 23.81 -7.84
CA PRO A 100 13.82 22.36 -7.95
C PRO A 100 14.21 21.66 -6.65
N ARG A 101 13.33 20.79 -6.14
CA ARG A 101 13.58 19.98 -4.95
C ARG A 101 13.49 18.49 -5.26
N PRO A 102 14.56 17.72 -4.99
CA PRO A 102 14.50 16.28 -5.18
C PRO A 102 13.64 15.62 -4.10
N ILE A 103 12.79 14.69 -4.52
CA ILE A 103 11.98 13.83 -3.66
C ILE A 103 12.24 12.37 -3.97
N LYS A 104 12.03 11.52 -2.97
CA LYS A 104 12.19 10.07 -3.08
C LYS A 104 10.94 9.40 -2.56
N ILE A 105 10.44 8.46 -3.34
CA ILE A 105 9.19 7.75 -3.06
C ILE A 105 9.47 6.25 -3.08
N PRO A 106 9.03 5.51 -2.05
CA PRO A 106 9.18 4.05 -2.06
C PRO A 106 8.19 3.42 -3.04
N SER A 107 8.70 2.52 -3.88
CA SER A 107 7.95 1.68 -4.81
C SER A 107 8.13 0.21 -4.42
N ALA A 108 7.04 -0.54 -4.29
CA ALA A 108 7.11 -1.93 -3.84
C ALA A 108 7.75 -2.85 -4.90
N VAL A 109 8.74 -3.65 -4.49
CA VAL A 109 9.36 -4.71 -5.31
C VAL A 109 8.79 -6.06 -4.93
N GLN A 110 8.55 -6.28 -3.63
CA GLN A 110 8.01 -7.54 -3.11
C GLN A 110 6.97 -7.27 -2.02
N CYS A 111 5.94 -8.13 -1.98
CA CYS A 111 4.83 -8.03 -1.05
C CYS A 111 4.65 -9.32 -0.26
N ASP A 112 4.50 -9.21 1.06
CA ASP A 112 4.25 -10.35 1.94
C ASP A 112 3.34 -9.99 3.13
N CYS A 113 2.92 -11.01 3.88
CA CYS A 113 2.08 -10.88 5.06
C CYS A 113 2.96 -10.72 6.31
N PHE A 114 2.94 -9.52 6.87
CA PHE A 114 3.67 -9.15 8.09
C PHE A 114 2.70 -8.63 9.15
N ASP A 115 3.15 -8.57 10.41
CA ASP A 115 2.34 -7.97 11.47
C ASP A 115 1.99 -6.53 11.10
N CYS A 116 0.71 -6.22 11.25
CA CYS A 116 0.21 -4.87 10.97
C CYS A 116 0.93 -3.90 11.91
N ALA A 117 1.63 -2.89 11.36
CA ALA A 117 2.20 -1.85 12.20
C ALA A 117 1.07 -0.99 12.75
N ILE A 118 1.10 -0.77 14.06
CA ILE A 118 0.35 0.30 14.71
C ILE A 118 1.23 1.54 14.58
N HIS A 119 0.87 2.47 13.69
CA HIS A 119 1.52 3.78 13.56
C HIS A 119 0.68 4.84 14.27
#